data_AF-A0A660YIG8-F1
#
_entry.id   AF-A0A660YIG8-F1
#
_cell.length_a   1.000
_cell.length_b   1.000
_cell.length_c   1.000
_cell.angle_alpha   90.00
_cell.angle_beta   90.00
_cell.angle_gamma   90.00
#
_symmetry.space_group_name_H-M   'P 1'
#
loop_
_entity.id
_entity.type
_entity.pdbx_description
1 polymer ?
#
loop_
_entity_poly.entity_id
_entity_poly.type
_entity_poly.pdbx_seq_one_letter_code
_entity_poly.pdbx_strand_id
1 'polypeptide(L)'
;MKTKVVAVIMVLALFQIAFAGGILTNTNQSVQFVRMLARNASTQIDAVYFNPAGMTQLSDGFFLAFYSQTISKTRTITNSLAILNTNEYKGDIFVPVFPNFYAVYKKGKFAAAFGFEPVAGGGTADFKKGLPDLEMMALKIVAAMGISTVDLDFKGSSVYYGFQTGIAYALTDQFSASVGVRYNMAKNTYEGSIKNVMV
;
A
#
# COMPACT_ATOMS: atom_id res chain seq x y z
N MET A 1 -27.34 30.84 12.05
CA MET A 1 -26.08 30.04 12.04
C MET A 1 -26.33 28.54 12.02
N LYS A 2 -27.16 27.98 12.92
CA LYS A 2 -27.37 26.52 13.05
C LYS A 2 -27.84 25.83 11.74
N THR A 3 -28.78 26.42 11.01
CA THR A 3 -29.32 25.82 9.76
C THR A 3 -28.31 25.75 8.62
N LYS A 4 -27.41 26.73 8.50
CA LYS A 4 -26.37 26.73 7.44
C LYS A 4 -25.30 25.67 7.70
N VAL A 5 -24.95 25.45 8.98
CA VAL A 5 -24.01 24.38 9.38
C VAL A 5 -24.61 23.00 9.10
N VAL A 6 -25.89 22.79 9.43
CA VAL A 6 -26.60 21.54 9.14
C VAL A 6 -26.66 21.28 7.63
N ALA A 7 -26.95 22.30 6.82
CA ALA A 7 -26.98 22.16 5.37
C ALA A 7 -25.61 21.76 4.78
N VAL A 8 -24.52 22.35 5.27
CA VAL A 8 -23.16 21.97 4.85
C VAL A 8 -22.82 20.54 5.25
N ILE A 9 -23.17 20.12 6.47
CA ILE A 9 -22.99 18.73 6.94
C ILE A 9 -23.79 17.75 6.06
N MET A 10 -25.03 18.08 5.71
CA MET A 10 -25.85 17.24 4.84
C MET A 10 -25.29 17.14 3.41
N VAL A 11 -24.78 18.24 2.84
CA VAL A 11 -24.13 18.22 1.52
C VAL A 11 -22.86 17.37 1.54
N LEU A 12 -22.04 17.45 2.59
CA LEU A 12 -20.85 16.62 2.74
C LEU A 12 -21.20 15.14 2.95
N ALA A 13 -22.30 14.83 3.64
CA ALA A 13 -22.80 13.46 3.79
C ALA A 13 -23.31 12.85 2.47
N LEU A 14 -23.74 13.68 1.49
CA LEU A 14 -24.19 13.21 0.18
C LEU A 14 -23.05 12.82 -0.79
N PHE A 15 -21.79 13.17 -0.50
CA PHE A 15 -20.63 12.79 -1.32
C PHE A 15 -20.21 11.31 -1.18
N GLN A 16 -20.90 10.52 -0.36
CA GLN A 16 -20.59 9.10 -0.12
C GLN A 16 -20.85 8.18 -1.33
N ILE A 17 -21.43 8.68 -2.43
CA ILE A 17 -21.73 7.90 -3.65
C ILE A 17 -20.55 7.90 -4.65
N ALA A 18 -19.36 8.31 -4.23
CA ALA A 18 -18.16 8.16 -5.05
C ALA A 18 -17.80 6.67 -5.16
N PHE A 19 -17.88 6.12 -6.38
CA PHE A 19 -17.30 4.81 -6.72
C PHE A 19 -15.76 4.88 -6.67
N ALA A 20 -15.21 5.00 -5.47
CA ALA A 20 -13.80 4.76 -5.20
C ALA A 20 -13.62 3.24 -5.07
N GLY A 21 -13.52 2.55 -6.21
CA GLY A 21 -13.08 1.16 -6.24
C GLY A 21 -11.78 1.04 -5.44
N GLY A 22 -11.68 0.04 -4.57
CA GLY A 22 -10.52 -0.19 -3.72
C GLY A 22 -9.28 -0.40 -4.57
N ILE A 23 -8.58 0.69 -4.91
CA ILE A 23 -7.14 0.65 -5.19
C ILE A 23 -6.56 -0.10 -3.99
N LEU A 24 -5.70 -1.11 -4.20
CA LEU A 24 -4.89 -1.64 -3.11
C LEU A 24 -4.24 -0.42 -2.44
N THR A 25 -4.79 0.08 -1.34
CA THR A 25 -4.28 1.22 -0.59
C THR A 25 -3.98 0.69 0.78
N ASN A 26 -2.74 0.22 0.92
CA ASN A 26 -2.28 -0.26 2.20
C ASN A 26 -1.76 0.95 2.96
N THR A 27 -2.64 1.55 3.77
CA THR A 27 -2.34 2.74 4.57
C THR A 27 -1.42 2.44 5.75
N ASN A 28 -1.09 1.16 5.97
CA ASN A 28 -0.27 0.68 7.08
C ASN A 28 1.24 0.92 6.91
N GLN A 29 1.61 1.76 5.95
CA GLN A 29 2.94 1.79 5.36
C GLN A 29 3.79 2.99 5.78
N SER A 30 3.35 3.81 6.75
CA SER A 30 4.17 4.84 7.39
C SER A 30 4.49 4.50 8.85
N VAL A 31 5.67 4.94 9.33
CA VAL A 31 6.09 4.69 10.73
C VAL A 31 5.10 5.26 11.74
N GLN A 32 4.49 6.41 11.44
CA GLN A 32 3.49 7.03 12.31
C GLN A 32 2.21 6.20 12.41
N PHE A 33 1.80 5.57 11.30
CA PHE A 33 0.66 4.66 11.32
C PHE A 33 0.92 3.44 12.19
N VAL A 34 2.13 2.86 12.12
CA VAL A 34 2.48 1.70 12.97
C VAL A 34 2.49 2.07 14.45
N ARG A 35 2.85 3.31 14.81
CA ARG A 35 2.78 3.80 16.19
C ARG A 35 1.36 4.09 16.66
N MET A 36 0.49 4.54 15.75
CA MET A 36 -0.90 4.86 16.03
C MET A 36 -1.74 4.59 14.79
N LEU A 37 -2.54 3.52 14.80
CA LEU A 37 -3.31 3.08 13.63
C LEU A 37 -4.41 4.07 13.20
N ALA A 38 -4.76 5.04 14.06
CA ALA A 38 -5.76 6.07 13.79
C ALA A 38 -5.12 7.38 13.32
N ARG A 39 -4.70 7.47 12.05
CA ARG A 39 -4.05 8.67 11.48
C ARG A 39 -4.95 9.56 10.61
N ASN A 40 -6.19 9.16 10.32
CA ASN A 40 -7.07 9.90 9.39
C ASN A 40 -7.41 11.34 9.83
N ALA A 41 -7.21 11.68 11.10
CA ALA A 41 -7.34 13.04 11.64
C ALA A 41 -5.98 13.68 11.97
N SER A 42 -4.89 13.22 11.35
CA SER A 42 -3.54 13.70 11.67
C SER A 42 -3.42 15.22 11.46
N THR A 43 -2.73 15.85 12.40
CA THR A 43 -2.28 17.25 12.38
C THR A 43 -0.75 17.34 12.42
N GLN A 44 -0.07 16.20 12.25
CA GLN A 44 1.39 16.08 12.27
C GLN A 44 1.94 16.00 10.84
N ILE A 45 3.25 15.77 10.69
CA ILE A 45 3.93 15.79 9.38
C ILE A 45 3.41 14.75 8.37
N ASP A 46 2.82 13.65 8.82
CA ASP A 46 2.19 12.64 7.96
C ASP A 46 0.76 13.02 7.53
N ALA A 47 0.23 14.16 7.98
CA ALA A 47 -1.01 14.74 7.49
C ALA A 47 -0.98 14.93 5.97
N VAL A 48 0.21 15.08 5.36
CA VAL A 48 0.40 15.09 3.90
C VAL A 48 -0.29 13.90 3.22
N TYR A 49 -0.29 12.71 3.83
CA TYR A 49 -0.95 11.52 3.29
C TYR A 49 -2.36 11.33 3.83
N PHE A 50 -2.52 11.44 5.15
CA PHE A 50 -3.74 11.01 5.83
C PHE A 50 -4.81 12.11 5.92
N ASN A 51 -4.41 13.38 6.05
CA ASN A 51 -5.30 14.52 6.23
C ASN A 51 -4.63 15.84 5.80
N PRO A 52 -4.53 16.14 4.49
CA PRO A 52 -3.75 17.30 4.03
C PRO A 52 -4.26 18.64 4.61
N ALA A 53 -5.54 18.76 4.95
CA ALA A 53 -6.07 19.95 5.63
C ALA A 53 -5.44 20.15 7.03
N GLY A 54 -5.14 19.06 7.73
CA GLY A 54 -4.49 19.05 9.04
C GLY A 54 -3.09 19.67 9.07
N MET A 55 -2.42 19.82 7.91
CA MET A 55 -1.12 20.50 7.80
C MET A 55 -1.17 21.96 8.25
N THR A 56 -2.35 22.59 8.20
CA THR A 56 -2.56 23.96 8.68
C THR A 56 -2.33 24.12 10.19
N GLN A 57 -2.38 23.01 10.94
CA GLN A 57 -2.18 22.99 12.39
C GLN A 57 -0.70 22.91 12.81
N LEU A 58 0.22 22.75 11.85
CA LEU A 58 1.65 22.83 12.13
C LEU A 58 2.04 24.26 12.55
N SER A 59 3.14 24.41 13.30
CA SER A 59 3.74 25.73 13.52
C SER A 59 4.31 26.29 12.21
N ASP A 60 4.44 27.61 12.12
CA ASP A 60 5.06 28.23 10.94
C ASP A 60 6.51 27.74 10.78
N GLY A 61 6.87 27.31 9.57
CA GLY A 61 8.19 26.76 9.30
C GLY A 61 8.24 25.79 8.13
N PHE A 62 9.43 25.23 7.92
CA PHE A 62 9.67 24.17 6.96
C PHE A 62 9.98 22.87 7.72
N PHE A 63 9.22 21.82 7.42
CA PHE A 63 9.30 20.52 8.06
C PHE A 63 9.71 19.47 7.04
N LEU A 64 10.65 18.64 7.43
CA LEU A 64 11.10 17.48 6.69
C LEU A 64 10.97 16.25 7.58
N ALA A 65 10.49 15.15 7.01
CA ALA A 65 10.49 13.86 7.66
C ALA A 65 10.91 12.78 6.69
N PHE A 66 11.83 11.93 7.13
CA PHE A 66 12.23 10.71 6.46
C PHE A 66 12.05 9.54 7.40
N TYR A 67 11.41 8.49 6.90
CA TYR A 67 11.15 7.26 7.62
C TYR A 67 11.53 6.08 6.76
N SER A 68 11.85 4.95 7.39
CA SER A 68 11.98 3.67 6.71
C SER A 68 11.52 2.55 7.64
N GLN A 69 10.92 1.52 7.07
CA GLN A 69 10.49 0.32 7.78
C GLN A 69 11.13 -0.91 7.14
N THR A 70 11.26 -1.96 7.95
CA THR A 70 11.62 -3.30 7.48
C THR A 70 10.41 -4.21 7.64
N ILE A 71 10.04 -4.93 6.58
CA ILE A 71 8.88 -5.83 6.56
C ILE A 71 9.41 -7.26 6.47
N SER A 72 8.95 -8.13 7.37
CA SER A 72 9.20 -9.57 7.30
C SER A 72 7.90 -10.32 7.55
N LYS A 73 7.51 -11.21 6.65
CA LYS A 73 6.28 -11.98 6.76
C LYS A 73 6.40 -13.30 6.00
N THR A 74 5.94 -14.39 6.60
CA THR A 74 5.72 -15.65 5.90
C THR A 74 4.23 -15.80 5.61
N ARG A 75 3.88 -16.14 4.37
CA ARG A 75 2.52 -16.47 3.95
C ARG A 75 2.46 -17.95 3.60
N THR A 76 1.71 -18.71 4.37
CA THR A 76 1.47 -20.13 4.07
C THR A 76 0.14 -20.27 3.33
N ILE A 77 0.16 -20.91 2.18
CA ILE A 77 -1.02 -21.35 1.45
C ILE A 77 -1.15 -22.85 1.68
N THR A 78 -2.32 -23.28 2.16
CA THR A 78 -2.61 -24.70 2.36
C THR A 78 -3.59 -25.19 1.30
N ASN A 79 -3.38 -26.42 0.83
CA ASN A 79 -4.26 -27.07 -0.14
C ASN A 79 -4.41 -28.56 0.23
N SER A 80 -5.60 -29.12 0.08
CA SER A 80 -5.94 -30.51 0.42
C SER A 80 -6.12 -31.41 -0.80
N LEU A 81 -5.88 -30.92 -2.01
CA LEU A 81 -5.94 -31.72 -3.23
C LEU A 81 -4.85 -32.79 -3.21
N ALA A 82 -5.26 -34.05 -3.14
CA ALA A 82 -4.36 -35.21 -3.07
C ALA A 82 -3.46 -35.40 -4.30
N ILE A 83 -3.78 -34.73 -5.42
CA ILE A 83 -2.97 -34.74 -6.63
C ILE A 83 -1.73 -33.86 -6.54
N LEU A 84 -1.61 -33.02 -5.50
CA LEU A 84 -0.47 -32.15 -5.29
C LEU A 84 0.64 -32.87 -4.49
N ASN A 85 1.88 -32.59 -4.84
CA ASN A 85 3.12 -33.02 -4.19
C ASN A 85 3.26 -32.45 -2.78
N THR A 86 2.64 -31.31 -2.49
CA THR A 86 2.65 -30.72 -1.15
C THR A 86 1.33 -30.05 -0.80
N ASN A 87 0.99 -30.13 0.49
CA ASN A 87 -0.20 -29.49 1.06
C ASN A 87 0.08 -28.08 1.57
N GLU A 88 1.36 -27.65 1.65
CA GLU A 88 1.77 -26.35 2.15
C GLU A 88 2.77 -25.65 1.22
N TYR A 89 2.44 -24.42 0.82
CA TYR A 89 3.27 -23.54 0.00
C TYR A 89 3.60 -22.30 0.82
N LYS A 90 4.86 -22.19 1.26
CA LYS A 90 5.35 -21.07 2.06
C LYS A 90 5.97 -20.03 1.15
N GLY A 91 5.44 -18.81 1.23
CA GLY A 91 5.96 -17.62 0.58
C GLY A 91 6.60 -16.71 1.60
N ASP A 92 7.92 -16.57 1.57
CA ASP A 92 8.63 -15.65 2.46
C ASP A 92 8.72 -14.27 1.82
N ILE A 93 8.43 -13.24 2.61
CA ILE A 93 8.46 -11.84 2.22
C ILE A 93 9.44 -11.13 3.13
N PHE A 94 10.46 -10.52 2.53
CA PHE A 94 11.40 -9.67 3.23
C PHE A 94 11.66 -8.39 2.44
N VAL A 95 11.41 -7.25 3.06
CA VAL A 95 11.67 -5.93 2.49
C VAL A 95 12.51 -5.14 3.49
N PRO A 96 13.83 -4.99 3.25
CA PRO A 96 14.74 -4.37 4.22
C PRO A 96 14.50 -2.87 4.38
N VAL A 97 14.11 -2.19 3.30
CA VAL A 97 13.93 -0.74 3.26
C VAL A 97 12.59 -0.42 2.64
N PHE A 98 11.78 0.33 3.37
CA PHE A 98 10.44 0.74 2.97
C PHE A 98 10.23 2.21 3.32
N PRO A 99 10.65 3.13 2.43
CA PRO A 99 10.86 4.53 2.80
C PRO A 99 9.58 5.37 2.72
N ASN A 100 9.46 6.36 3.59
CA ASN A 100 8.48 7.45 3.47
C ASN A 100 9.22 8.78 3.58
N PHE A 101 8.80 9.76 2.80
CA PHE A 101 9.34 11.11 2.82
C PHE A 101 8.19 12.12 2.79
N TYR A 102 8.26 13.12 3.66
CA TYR A 102 7.32 14.24 3.67
C TYR A 102 8.07 15.56 3.80
N ALA A 103 7.63 16.55 3.04
CA ALA A 103 8.08 17.92 3.13
C ALA A 103 6.86 18.85 3.22
N VAL A 104 6.84 19.73 4.21
CA VAL A 104 5.75 20.70 4.40
C VAL A 104 6.34 22.08 4.65
N TYR A 105 5.87 23.05 3.90
CA TYR A 105 6.07 24.46 4.18
C TYR A 105 4.77 25.06 4.70
N LYS A 106 4.79 25.58 5.93
CA LYS A 106 3.62 26.20 6.57
C LYS A 106 3.93 27.65 6.92
N LYS A 107 3.03 28.57 6.54
CA LYS A 107 3.10 29.99 6.87
C LYS A 107 1.71 30.59 7.08
N GLY A 108 1.44 31.07 8.28
CA GLY A 108 0.14 31.64 8.65
C GLY A 108 -0.99 30.64 8.41
N LYS A 109 -1.93 30.98 7.53
CA LYS A 109 -3.08 30.13 7.17
C LYS A 109 -2.77 29.12 6.05
N PHE A 110 -1.63 29.25 5.38
CA PHE A 110 -1.29 28.46 4.21
C PHE A 110 -0.30 27.34 4.55
N ALA A 111 -0.49 26.17 3.96
CA ALA A 111 0.50 25.11 3.91
C ALA A 111 0.61 24.53 2.50
N ALA A 112 1.83 24.22 2.07
CA ALA A 112 2.10 23.46 0.86
C ALA A 112 2.93 22.24 1.23
N ALA A 113 2.71 21.14 0.53
CA ALA A 113 3.36 19.90 0.87
C ALA A 113 3.67 19.01 -0.32
N PHE A 114 4.68 18.18 -0.12
CA PHE A 114 5.05 17.07 -0.96
C PHE A 114 5.22 15.81 -0.10
N GLY A 115 4.80 14.67 -0.62
CA GLY A 115 4.99 13.38 0.01
C GLY A 115 5.35 12.31 -1.00
N PHE A 116 6.20 11.38 -0.57
CA PHE A 116 6.56 10.18 -1.29
C PHE A 116 6.52 8.99 -0.35
N GLU A 117 5.81 7.94 -0.73
CA GLU A 117 5.82 6.67 0.00
C GLU A 117 5.28 5.54 -0.85
N PRO A 118 5.62 4.28 -0.56
CA PRO A 118 4.82 3.17 -1.01
C PRO A 118 3.42 3.27 -0.38
N VAL A 119 2.40 3.25 -1.23
CA VAL A 119 0.99 3.34 -0.84
C VAL A 119 0.27 2.00 -0.95
N ALA A 120 0.95 1.01 -1.50
CA ALA A 120 0.45 -0.35 -1.68
C ALA A 120 1.55 -1.36 -2.02
N GLY A 121 1.12 -2.62 -2.07
CA GLY A 121 2.01 -3.76 -2.24
C GLY A 121 2.63 -4.16 -0.91
N GLY A 122 3.77 -4.84 -0.97
CA GLY A 122 4.42 -5.36 0.23
C GLY A 122 5.72 -6.09 -0.01
N GLY A 123 6.34 -5.91 -1.19
CA GLY A 123 7.58 -6.56 -1.56
C GLY A 123 7.41 -7.81 -2.41
N THR A 124 8.41 -8.67 -2.37
CA THR A 124 8.47 -9.92 -3.11
C THR A 124 8.12 -11.09 -2.19
N ALA A 125 7.12 -11.88 -2.56
CA ALA A 125 6.82 -13.16 -1.95
C ALA A 125 7.53 -14.26 -2.74
N ASP A 126 8.45 -14.95 -2.09
CA ASP A 126 9.26 -16.02 -2.65
C ASP A 126 8.71 -17.38 -2.22
N PHE A 127 8.02 -18.06 -3.15
CA PHE A 127 7.46 -19.39 -2.98
C PHE A 127 8.37 -20.43 -3.66
N LYS A 128 9.30 -20.98 -2.89
CA LYS A 128 10.32 -21.94 -3.37
C LYS A 128 9.76 -23.28 -3.87
N LYS A 129 8.50 -23.59 -3.57
CA LYS A 129 7.78 -24.77 -4.05
C LYS A 129 6.73 -24.41 -5.12
N GLY A 130 6.78 -23.19 -5.64
CA GLY A 130 5.76 -22.65 -6.53
C GLY A 130 4.45 -22.36 -5.81
N LEU A 131 3.37 -22.38 -6.59
CA LEU A 131 2.00 -22.18 -6.11
C LEU A 131 1.15 -23.39 -6.47
N PRO A 132 0.07 -23.68 -5.73
CA PRO A 132 -0.84 -24.78 -6.06
C PRO A 132 -1.30 -24.75 -7.52
N ASP A 133 -1.63 -23.57 -8.04
CA ASP A 133 -2.11 -23.41 -9.42
C ASP A 133 -1.01 -23.69 -10.47
N LEU A 134 0.24 -23.33 -10.17
CA LEU A 134 1.38 -23.64 -11.04
C LEU A 134 1.66 -25.15 -11.06
N GLU A 135 1.52 -25.80 -9.91
CA GLU A 135 1.68 -27.24 -9.80
C GLU A 135 0.59 -28.00 -10.53
N MET A 136 -0.67 -27.58 -10.39
CA MET A 136 -1.77 -28.13 -11.19
C MET A 136 -1.55 -27.97 -12.69
N MET A 137 -0.99 -26.85 -13.13
CA MET A 137 -0.65 -26.64 -14.54
C MET A 137 0.50 -27.55 -14.98
N ALA A 138 1.54 -27.70 -14.15
CA ALA A 138 2.66 -28.59 -14.41
C ALA A 138 2.22 -30.06 -14.49
N LEU A 139 1.37 -30.54 -13.59
CA LEU A 139 0.86 -31.92 -13.58
C LEU A 139 0.16 -32.30 -14.90
N LYS A 140 -0.57 -31.38 -15.52
CA LYS A 140 -1.20 -31.61 -16.84
C LYS A 140 -0.16 -31.82 -17.95
N ILE A 141 0.93 -31.06 -17.92
CA ILE A 141 2.03 -31.16 -18.90
C ILE A 141 2.82 -32.45 -18.65
N VAL A 142 3.14 -32.73 -17.39
CA VAL A 142 3.85 -33.92 -16.93
C VAL A 142 3.13 -35.20 -17.35
N ALA A 143 1.82 -35.29 -17.12
CA ALA A 143 0.98 -36.42 -17.53
C ALA A 143 0.94 -36.60 -19.07
N ALA A 144 0.96 -35.51 -19.83
CA ALA A 144 0.97 -35.55 -21.29
C ALA A 144 2.33 -35.94 -21.89
N MET A 145 3.43 -35.74 -21.15
CA MET A 145 4.80 -35.91 -21.64
C MET A 145 5.55 -37.09 -21.01
N GLY A 146 4.95 -37.83 -20.08
CA GLY A 146 5.57 -38.98 -19.42
C GLY A 146 6.71 -38.61 -18.45
N ILE A 147 6.71 -37.37 -17.96
CA ILE A 147 7.68 -36.86 -16.98
C ILE A 147 7.29 -37.37 -15.59
N SER A 148 8.26 -37.63 -14.71
CA SER A 148 8.01 -38.16 -13.36
C SER A 148 8.14 -37.12 -12.24
N THR A 149 8.97 -36.09 -12.42
CA THR A 149 9.22 -35.06 -11.40
C THR A 149 9.53 -33.68 -12.02
N VAL A 150 9.11 -32.62 -11.32
CA VAL A 150 9.29 -31.21 -11.72
C VAL A 150 9.49 -30.35 -10.49
N ASP A 151 10.53 -29.51 -10.49
CA ASP A 151 10.73 -28.47 -9.48
C ASP A 151 10.07 -27.16 -9.92
N LEU A 152 9.29 -26.57 -9.01
CA LEU A 152 8.56 -25.32 -9.24
C LEU A 152 9.04 -24.23 -8.27
N ASP A 153 9.25 -23.04 -8.79
CA ASP A 153 9.58 -21.84 -8.01
C ASP A 153 8.77 -20.66 -8.53
N PHE A 154 8.28 -19.82 -7.61
CA PHE A 154 7.51 -18.63 -7.97
C PHE A 154 7.87 -17.44 -7.09
N LYS A 155 8.15 -16.31 -7.73
CA LYS A 155 8.38 -15.01 -7.09
C LYS A 155 7.39 -14.00 -7.60
N GLY A 156 6.56 -13.50 -6.70
CA GLY A 156 5.61 -12.42 -6.98
C GLY A 156 6.02 -11.15 -6.26
N SER A 157 6.32 -10.09 -7.01
CA SER A 157 6.69 -8.77 -6.48
C SER A 157 5.63 -7.74 -6.81
N SER A 158 5.23 -6.95 -5.82
CA SER A 158 4.25 -5.87 -6.00
C SER A 158 4.59 -4.67 -5.11
N VAL A 159 4.72 -3.49 -5.74
CA VAL A 159 4.92 -2.22 -5.05
C VAL A 159 4.27 -1.08 -5.83
N TYR A 160 3.62 -0.17 -5.11
CA TYR A 160 2.98 1.02 -5.66
C TYR A 160 3.58 2.24 -4.97
N TYR A 161 4.33 3.06 -5.70
CA TYR A 161 4.89 4.30 -5.19
C TYR A 161 3.92 5.45 -5.42
N GLY A 162 3.52 6.14 -4.35
CA GLY A 162 2.69 7.33 -4.38
C GLY A 162 3.54 8.59 -4.26
N PHE A 163 3.39 9.49 -5.22
CA PHE A 163 3.89 10.85 -5.16
C PHE A 163 2.68 11.76 -4.97
N GLN A 164 2.67 12.55 -3.90
CA GLN A 164 1.56 13.44 -3.60
C GLN A 164 2.05 14.86 -3.39
N THR A 165 1.29 15.81 -3.89
CA THR A 165 1.53 17.23 -3.65
C THR A 165 0.21 17.94 -3.50
N GLY A 166 0.20 18.99 -2.71
CA GLY A 166 -1.03 19.73 -2.47
C GLY A 166 -0.80 20.94 -1.60
N ILE A 167 -1.88 21.69 -1.46
CA ILE A 167 -1.95 22.87 -0.62
C ILE A 167 -3.12 22.74 0.35
N ALA A 168 -2.99 23.37 1.50
CA ALA A 168 -4.04 23.51 2.49
C ALA A 168 -4.15 24.96 2.96
N TYR A 169 -5.37 25.36 3.31
CA TYR A 169 -5.67 26.70 3.78
C TYR A 169 -6.62 26.65 4.98
N ALA A 170 -6.26 27.33 6.06
CA ALA A 170 -7.10 27.52 7.22
C ALA A 170 -8.13 28.62 6.94
N LEU A 171 -9.41 28.26 6.89
CA LEU A 171 -10.51 29.20 6.74
C LEU A 171 -10.75 29.91 8.09
N THR A 172 -10.73 29.14 9.17
CA THR A 172 -10.80 29.58 10.56
C THR A 172 -9.81 28.76 11.41
N ASP A 173 -9.75 29.03 12.71
CA ASP A 173 -8.92 28.25 13.65
C ASP A 173 -9.39 26.79 13.79
N GLN A 174 -10.63 26.50 13.42
CA GLN A 174 -11.26 25.17 13.54
C GLN A 174 -11.48 24.48 12.19
N PHE A 175 -11.57 25.25 11.10
CA PHE A 175 -11.89 24.74 9.77
C PHE A 175 -10.76 25.03 8.79
N SER A 176 -10.27 23.98 8.16
CA SER A 176 -9.31 24.05 7.07
C SER A 176 -9.78 23.18 5.90
N ALA A 177 -9.31 23.52 4.71
CA ALA A 177 -9.56 22.75 3.50
C ALA A 177 -8.25 22.54 2.76
N SER A 178 -8.18 21.47 1.96
CA SER A 178 -7.01 21.15 1.15
C SER A 178 -7.41 20.65 -0.21
N VAL A 179 -6.56 20.90 -1.19
CA VAL A 179 -6.64 20.32 -2.53
C VAL A 179 -5.26 19.82 -2.91
N GLY A 180 -5.21 18.68 -3.58
CA GLY A 180 -3.96 18.06 -3.97
C GLY A 180 -4.17 16.97 -5.00
N VAL A 181 -3.05 16.47 -5.52
CA VAL A 181 -3.00 15.39 -6.49
C VAL A 181 -2.07 14.31 -5.98
N ARG A 182 -2.40 13.06 -6.28
CA ARG A 182 -1.54 11.90 -6.03
C ARG A 182 -1.36 11.10 -7.30
N TYR A 183 -0.11 10.89 -7.67
CA TYR A 183 0.29 10.01 -8.77
C TYR A 183 0.81 8.68 -8.19
N ASN A 184 0.22 7.56 -8.62
CA ASN A 184 0.60 6.23 -8.17
C ASN A 184 1.28 5.47 -9.30
N MET A 185 2.53 5.07 -9.10
CA MET A 185 3.29 4.23 -10.03
C MET A 185 3.29 2.79 -9.52
N ALA A 186 2.60 1.91 -10.23
CA ALA A 186 2.52 0.49 -9.92
C ALA A 186 3.62 -0.30 -10.65
N LYS A 187 4.37 -1.12 -9.92
CA LYS A 187 5.29 -2.11 -10.50
C LYS A 187 4.96 -3.49 -9.93
N ASN A 188 4.53 -4.37 -10.82
CA ASN A 188 4.26 -5.76 -10.51
C ASN A 188 5.17 -6.64 -11.38
N THR A 189 5.81 -7.64 -10.79
CA THR A 189 6.71 -8.56 -11.47
C THR A 189 6.42 -9.97 -10.98
N TYR A 190 6.23 -10.90 -11.91
CA TYR A 190 5.97 -12.30 -11.62
C TYR A 190 6.99 -13.14 -12.37
N GLU A 191 7.78 -13.88 -11.63
CA GLU A 191 8.79 -14.79 -12.16
C GLU A 191 8.43 -16.20 -11.69
N GLY A 192 8.23 -17.11 -12.63
CA GLY A 192 8.00 -18.52 -12.36
C GLY A 192 9.05 -19.35 -13.08
N SER A 193 9.52 -20.42 -12.46
CA SER A 193 10.42 -21.37 -13.12
C SER A 193 10.00 -22.81 -12.91
N ILE A 194 10.24 -23.60 -13.96
CA ILE A 194 10.07 -25.05 -14.00
C ILE A 194 11.48 -25.61 -14.25
N LYS A 195 12.00 -26.40 -13.31
CA LYS A 195 13.37 -26.92 -13.35
C LYS A 195 13.37 -28.43 -13.12
N ASN A 196 14.51 -29.07 -13.45
CA ASN A 196 14.78 -30.48 -13.21
C ASN A 196 13.67 -31.41 -13.72
N VAL A 197 13.23 -31.16 -14.94
CA VAL A 197 12.26 -32.02 -15.63
C VAL A 197 12.94 -33.34 -15.96
N MET A 198 12.60 -34.39 -15.20
CA MET A 198 13.12 -35.75 -15.42
C MET A 198 12.05 -36.61 -16.08
N VAL A 199 12.43 -37.24 -17.20
CA VAL A 199 11.63 -38.28 -17.88
C VAL A 199 11.87 -39.59 -17.15
#